data_AF-Q55079-F1
#
_entry.id   AF-Q55079-F1
#
_cell.length_a   1.000
_cell.length_b   1.000
_cell.length_c   1.000
_cell.angle_alpha   90.00
_cell.angle_beta   90.00
_cell.angle_gamma   90.00
#
_symmetry.space_group_name_H-M   'P 1'
#
loop_
_entity.id
_entity.type
_entity.pdbx_description
1 polymer ?
#
loop_
_entity_poly.entity_id
_entity_poly.type
_entity_poly.pdbx_seq_one_letter_code
_entity_poly.pdbx_strand_id
1 'polypeptide(L)' 'MQINMLGPLVAHHNGTSVTPIARKPRQVFSLLALQAGTVVPVPALMEEL' A
#
# COMPACT_ATOMS: atom_id res chain seq x y z
N MET A 1 10.45 6.64 -3.63
CA MET A 1 9.56 5.46 -3.74
C MET A 1 8.52 5.77 -4.80
N GLN A 2 8.19 4.80 -5.65
CA GLN A 2 7.17 4.95 -6.71
C GLN A 2 6.11 3.87 -6.51
N ILE A 3 4.83 4.25 -6.54
CA ILE A 3 3.70 3.35 -6.31
C ILE A 3 2.67 3.58 -7.41
N ASN A 4 2.26 2.52 -8.11
CA ASN A 4 1.21 2.54 -9.13
C ASN A 4 0.00 1.74 -8.64
N MET A 5 -1.18 2.32 -8.78
CA MET A 5 -2.45 1.80 -8.22
C MET A 5 -3.60 1.79 -9.23
N LEU A 6 -3.45 2.45 -10.38
CA LEU A 6 -4.44 2.44 -11.46
C LEU A 6 -4.27 1.16 -12.31
N GLY A 7 -4.43 0.01 -11.66
CA GLY A 7 -4.07 -1.31 -12.16
C GLY A 7 -3.58 -2.21 -11.02
N PRO A 8 -2.81 -3.27 -11.31
CA PRO A 8 -2.15 -4.06 -10.26
C PRO A 8 -1.27 -3.18 -9.38
N LEU A 9 -1.25 -3.43 -8.06
CA LEU A 9 -0.33 -2.74 -7.16
C LEU A 9 1.10 -3.03 -7.58
N VAL A 10 1.85 -1.98 -7.89
CA VAL A 10 3.28 -2.06 -8.17
C VAL A 10 4.01 -1.01 -7.36
N ALA A 11 5.02 -1.43 -6.60
CA ALA A 11 5.86 -0.54 -5.80
C ALA A 11 7.35 -0.79 -6.08
N HIS A 12 8.07 0.29 -6.35
CA HIS A 12 9.52 0.29 -6.53
C HIS A 12 10.22 1.28 -5.61
N HIS A 13 11.36 0.86 -5.08
CA HIS A 13 12.28 1.71 -4.35
C HIS A 13 13.67 1.58 -4.98
N ASN A 14 14.19 2.69 -5.52
CA ASN A 14 15.49 2.73 -6.21
C ASN A 14 15.65 1.64 -7.30
N GLY A 15 14.58 1.38 -8.06
CA GLY A 15 14.56 0.35 -9.11
C GLY A 15 14.33 -1.09 -8.62
N THR A 16 14.37 -1.34 -7.30
CA THR A 16 14.04 -2.65 -6.73
C THR A 16 12.55 -2.77 -6.48
N SER A 17 11.95 -3.89 -6.90
CA SER A 17 10.55 -4.19 -6.58
C SER A 17 10.42 -4.45 -5.08
N VAL A 18 9.52 -3.69 -4.45
CA VAL A 18 9.15 -3.83 -3.03
C VAL A 18 7.66 -4.14 -2.91
N THR A 19 7.05 -4.63 -3.99
CA THR A 19 5.62 -4.94 -4.05
C THR A 19 5.30 -6.11 -3.11
N PRO A 20 4.43 -5.93 -2.09
CA PRO A 20 4.08 -7.03 -1.19
C PRO A 20 3.33 -8.15 -1.91
N ILE A 21 3.75 -9.40 -1.68
CA ILE A 21 3.14 -10.58 -2.31
C ILE A 21 2.05 -11.23 -1.45
N ALA A 22 2.19 -11.18 -0.13
CA ALA A 22 1.22 -11.75 0.80
C ALA A 22 -0.05 -10.88 0.82
N ARG A 23 -1.22 -11.52 0.90
CA ARG A 23 -2.52 -10.86 0.79
C ARG A 23 -2.70 -9.70 1.77
N LYS A 24 -2.50 -9.94 3.07
CA LYS A 24 -2.68 -8.93 4.12
C LYS A 24 -1.70 -7.74 3.98
N PRO A 25 -0.37 -7.94 3.90
CA PRO A 25 0.57 -6.83 3.67
C PRO A 25 0.27 -6.03 2.40
N ARG A 26 -0.20 -6.69 1.33
CA ARG A 26 -0.61 -6.01 0.10
C ARG A 26 -1.81 -5.09 0.32
N GLN A 27 -2.87 -5.56 1.00
CA GLN A 27 -4.04 -4.75 1.31
C GLN A 27 -3.68 -3.54 2.18
N VAL A 28 -2.92 -3.77 3.27
CA VAL A 28 -2.45 -2.70 4.16
C VAL A 28 -1.66 -1.65 3.39
N PHE A 29 -0.69 -2.08 2.57
CA PHE A 29 0.14 -1.17 1.79
C PHE A 29 -0.69 -0.35 0.79
N SER A 30 -1.65 -0.97 0.11
CA SER A 30 -2.56 -0.27 -0.81
C SER A 30 -3.38 0.82 -0.11
N LEU A 31 -3.97 0.51 1.05
CA LEU A 31 -4.74 1.49 1.83
C LEU A 31 -3.87 2.67 2.26
N LEU A 32 -2.67 2.39 2.79
CA LEU A 32 -1.76 3.46 3.19
C LEU A 32 -1.25 4.29 2.00
N ALA A 33 -1.06 3.66 0.83
CA ALA A 33 -0.64 4.34 -0.38
C ALA A 33 -1.72 5.27 -0.97
N LEU A 34 -3.01 4.90 -0.87
CA LEU A 34 -4.12 5.78 -1.27
C LEU A 34 -4.18 7.05 -0.39
N GLN A 35 -3.76 6.94 0.87
CA GLN A 35 -3.82 7.99 1.88
C GLN A 35 -2.43 8.60 2.15
N ALA A 36 -1.53 8.53 1.17
CA ALA A 36 -0.15 8.99 1.30
C ALA A 36 -0.06 10.43 1.83
N GLY A 37 0.80 10.64 2.84
CA GLY A 37 0.98 11.94 3.48
C GLY A 37 -0.03 12.25 4.58
N THR A 38 -0.93 11.33 4.91
CA THR A 38 -1.89 11.48 6.02
C THR A 38 -1.71 10.40 7.08
N VAL A 39 -2.18 10.66 8.30
CA VAL A 39 -2.23 9.67 9.37
C VAL A 39 -3.48 8.81 9.17
N VAL A 40 -3.30 7.49 9.09
CA VAL A 40 -4.39 6.51 9.05
C VAL A 40 -4.50 5.84 10.42
N PRO A 41 -5.59 6.08 11.19
CA PRO A 41 -5.80 5.42 12.47
C PRO A 41 -5.94 3.91 12.31
N VAL A 42 -5.46 3.14 13.29
CA VAL A 42 -5.57 1.67 13.29
C VAL A 42 -7.03 1.18 13.16
N PRO A 43 -8.03 1.78 13.85
CA PRO A 43 -9.42 1.37 13.67
C PRO A 43 -9.90 1.50 12.22
N ALA A 44 -9.56 2.59 11.53
CA ALA A 44 -9.93 2.81 10.13
C ALA A 44 -9.27 1.78 9.19
N LEU A 45 -8.04 1.35 9.50
CA LEU A 45 -7.39 0.28 8.75
C LEU A 45 -8.14 -1.06 8.95
N MET A 46 -8.59 -1.36 10.16
CA MET A 46 -9.28 -2.62 10.47
C MET A 46 -10.67 -2.73 9.83
N GLU A 47 -11.33 -1.62 9.54
CA GLU A 47 -12.63 -1.61 8.83
C GLU A 47 -12.50 -2.06 7.36
N GLU A 48 -11.33 -1.83 6.74
CA GLU A 48 -11.08 -2.07 5.30
C GLU A 48 -10.32 -3.38 5.00
N LEU A 49 -9.85 -4.11 6.03
CA LEU A 49 -9.01 -5.31 5.92
C LEU A 49 -9.78 -6.63 5.98
#